data_AF-A0A1M3HXS9-F1
#
_entry.id   AF-A0A1M3HXS9-F1
#
_cell.length_a   1.000
_cell.length_b   1.000
_cell.length_c   1.000
_cell.angle_alpha   90.00
_cell.angle_beta   90.00
_cell.angle_gamma   90.00
#
_symmetry.space_group_name_H-M   'P 1'
#
loop_
_entity.id
_entity.type
_entity.pdbx_description
1 polymer ?
#
loop_
_entity_poly.entity_id
_entity_poly.type
_entity_poly.pdbx_seq_one_letter_code
_entity_poly.pdbx_strand_id
1 'polypeptide(L)'
;MADSAGNTVFEQGLVEALSKIGEELTLDDVAPIRKRISEIPMPVAMCSDPEPTIPDWARSHHRDREPKKEDLAVAFLEFSINGQPAAEIQWLPSRQTHDLEISIKVSRWPDDAERLHLTPVSIEPESTFDLPTFVFDRPKGEAPFLFKQRGRMVLHAPQSLSAHPYEFIYAAEFSPLGSEQPVIVAGQRILRLDGADHSQNPITGYPAVDRKILDLREKLRLEPRIAESEVLASLPLLAAFGNLAGQSVQDARYPTQIDEATFQKDVRQFLRQHPNIGVDLEEQAYATGGRTDLSYRGVRIELKSEQRRNLRPDDCKKFAEQAASYAVGTNRLIAFLCVLDCSPKSTPPFPVEDGLLIIPVETKSAPVYVITFLIQGGIPKPSSFS
;
A
#
# COMPACT_ATOMS: atom_id res chain seq x y z
N MET A 1 -19.41 -30.75 -35.00
CA MET A 1 -18.24 -31.02 -34.15
C MET A 1 -18.78 -31.36 -32.78
N ALA A 2 -18.31 -32.47 -32.22
CA ALA A 2 -18.92 -33.18 -31.11
C ALA A 2 -19.06 -32.32 -29.83
N ASP A 3 -20.20 -32.53 -29.16
CA ASP A 3 -20.52 -32.11 -27.81
C ASP A 3 -19.38 -32.45 -26.83
N SER A 4 -18.94 -31.46 -26.06
CA SER A 4 -18.14 -31.68 -24.85
C SER A 4 -18.72 -30.93 -23.65
N ALA A 5 -20.05 -30.80 -23.55
CA ALA A 5 -20.71 -30.44 -22.30
C ALA A 5 -21.07 -31.74 -21.57
N GLY A 6 -20.54 -31.96 -20.37
CA GLY A 6 -20.76 -33.20 -19.60
C GLY A 6 -19.53 -33.82 -18.91
N ASN A 7 -18.48 -33.04 -18.63
CA ASN A 7 -17.22 -33.58 -18.08
C ASN A 7 -16.97 -33.24 -16.60
N THR A 8 -17.86 -32.49 -15.94
CA THR A 8 -17.71 -32.21 -14.50
C THR A 8 -18.60 -33.12 -13.65
N VAL A 9 -18.12 -33.43 -12.44
CA VAL A 9 -18.89 -34.21 -11.44
C VAL A 9 -20.22 -33.52 -11.11
N PHE A 10 -20.25 -32.18 -11.13
CA PHE A 10 -21.46 -31.40 -10.93
C PHE A 10 -22.46 -31.57 -12.06
N GLU A 11 -22.04 -31.39 -13.32
CA GLU A 11 -22.91 -31.55 -14.49
C GLU A 11 -23.52 -32.95 -14.57
N GLN A 12 -22.70 -33.98 -14.33
CA GLN A 12 -23.16 -35.37 -14.33
C GLN A 12 -24.18 -35.63 -13.21
N GLY A 13 -23.90 -35.15 -12.00
CA GLY A 13 -24.82 -35.26 -10.87
C GLY A 13 -26.14 -34.52 -11.12
N LEU A 14 -26.09 -33.35 -11.77
CA LEU A 14 -27.26 -32.55 -12.08
C LEU A 14 -28.12 -33.20 -13.17
N VAL A 15 -27.52 -33.70 -14.25
CA VAL A 15 -28.23 -34.42 -15.31
C VAL A 15 -28.88 -35.69 -14.76
N GLU A 16 -28.20 -36.45 -13.90
CA GLU A 16 -28.77 -37.63 -13.26
C GLU A 16 -29.96 -37.27 -12.35
N ALA A 17 -29.82 -36.23 -11.53
CA ALA A 17 -30.89 -35.77 -10.63
C ALA A 17 -32.14 -35.29 -11.39
N LEU A 18 -31.96 -34.73 -12.58
CA LEU A 18 -33.04 -34.19 -13.43
C LEU A 18 -33.52 -35.19 -14.50
N SER A 19 -32.96 -36.39 -14.57
CA SER A 19 -33.30 -37.40 -15.60
C SER A 19 -34.80 -37.73 -15.69
N LYS A 20 -35.52 -37.61 -14.58
CA LYS A 20 -36.98 -37.81 -14.49
C LYS A 20 -37.83 -36.70 -15.13
N ILE A 21 -37.25 -35.55 -15.44
CA ILE A 21 -38.00 -34.38 -15.97
C ILE A 21 -38.46 -34.59 -17.43
N GLY A 22 -37.97 -35.64 -18.10
CA GLY A 22 -38.46 -36.08 -19.41
C GLY A 22 -39.65 -37.04 -19.39
N GLU A 23 -40.10 -37.48 -18.20
CA GLU A 23 -41.20 -38.42 -18.00
C GLU A 23 -42.42 -37.75 -17.33
N GLU A 24 -43.52 -38.48 -17.18
CA GLU A 24 -44.74 -37.97 -16.53
C GLU A 24 -44.49 -37.79 -15.01
N LEU A 25 -44.22 -36.54 -14.61
CA LEU A 25 -43.92 -36.17 -13.23
C LEU A 25 -45.18 -36.09 -12.36
N THR A 26 -45.14 -36.71 -11.19
CA THR A 26 -46.17 -36.55 -10.15
C THR A 26 -45.72 -35.59 -9.05
N LEU A 27 -46.66 -35.05 -8.27
CA LEU A 27 -46.34 -34.15 -7.14
C LEU A 27 -45.43 -34.81 -6.10
N ASP A 28 -45.49 -36.14 -5.96
CA ASP A 28 -44.67 -36.90 -5.03
C ASP A 28 -43.19 -37.01 -5.48
N ASP A 29 -42.91 -36.81 -6.77
CA ASP A 29 -41.54 -36.83 -7.31
C ASP A 29 -40.76 -35.54 -7.00
N VAL A 30 -41.44 -34.45 -6.63
CA VAL A 30 -40.83 -33.12 -6.43
C VAL A 30 -39.87 -33.10 -5.23
N ALA A 31 -40.29 -33.66 -4.09
CA ALA A 31 -39.47 -33.64 -2.87
C ALA A 31 -38.18 -34.48 -3.00
N PRO A 32 -38.20 -35.70 -3.58
CA PRO A 32 -37.00 -36.45 -3.89
C PRO A 32 -36.03 -35.74 -4.85
N ILE A 33 -36.54 -35.11 -5.91
CA ILE A 33 -35.70 -34.36 -6.86
C ILE A 33 -35.01 -33.19 -6.16
N ARG A 34 -35.75 -32.40 -5.36
CA ARG A 34 -35.19 -31.27 -4.60
C ARG A 34 -34.08 -31.71 -3.66
N LYS A 35 -34.29 -32.84 -2.96
CA LYS A 35 -33.28 -33.40 -2.06
C LYS A 35 -32.01 -33.80 -2.81
N ARG A 36 -32.16 -34.51 -3.94
CA ARG A 36 -31.03 -34.95 -4.77
C ARG A 36 -30.21 -33.78 -5.30
N ILE A 37 -30.87 -32.72 -5.77
CA ILE A 37 -30.18 -31.50 -6.26
C ILE A 37 -29.40 -30.82 -5.12
N SER A 38 -29.97 -30.74 -3.91
CA SER A 38 -29.32 -30.10 -2.76
C SER A 38 -28.08 -30.85 -2.24
N GLU A 39 -27.93 -32.12 -2.61
CA GLU A 39 -26.80 -32.96 -2.22
C GLU A 39 -25.64 -32.89 -3.24
N ILE A 40 -25.84 -32.22 -4.39
CA ILE A 40 -24.79 -32.07 -5.40
C ILE A 40 -23.81 -30.98 -4.94
N PRO A 41 -22.52 -31.31 -4.73
CA PRO A 41 -21.52 -30.33 -4.34
C PRO A 41 -21.32 -29.30 -5.45
N MET A 42 -21.52 -28.02 -5.13
CA MET A 42 -21.35 -26.91 -6.07
C MET A 42 -19.87 -26.78 -6.47
N PRO A 43 -19.55 -26.60 -7.76
CA PRO A 43 -18.19 -26.36 -8.18
C PRO A 43 -17.72 -25.00 -7.64
N VAL A 44 -16.54 -24.99 -7.04
CA VAL A 44 -15.85 -23.75 -6.67
C VAL A 44 -15.21 -23.21 -7.95
N ALA A 45 -15.70 -22.08 -8.45
CA ALA A 45 -15.19 -21.49 -9.69
C ALA A 45 -13.74 -21.01 -9.51
N MET A 46 -12.79 -21.63 -10.23
CA MET A 46 -11.40 -21.16 -10.32
C MET A 46 -11.09 -20.40 -11.62
N CYS A 47 -12.00 -20.45 -12.60
CA CYS A 47 -11.93 -19.67 -13.85
C CYS A 47 -13.35 -19.23 -14.25
N SER A 48 -13.50 -18.03 -14.83
CA SER A 48 -14.78 -17.54 -15.35
C SER A 48 -15.26 -18.37 -16.54
N ASP A 49 -16.48 -18.90 -16.49
CA ASP A 49 -17.12 -19.51 -17.65
C ASP A 49 -17.25 -18.49 -18.79
N PRO A 50 -17.11 -18.91 -20.06
CA PRO A 50 -17.46 -18.06 -21.19
C PRO A 50 -18.95 -17.67 -21.12
N GLU A 51 -19.29 -16.44 -21.53
CA GLU A 51 -20.67 -15.96 -21.49
C GLU A 51 -21.64 -16.96 -22.14
N PRO A 52 -22.69 -17.41 -21.44
CA PRO A 52 -23.62 -18.40 -21.97
C PRO A 52 -24.31 -17.86 -23.22
N THR A 53 -24.18 -18.57 -24.33
CA THR A 53 -24.85 -18.22 -25.59
C THR A 53 -26.33 -18.59 -25.51
N ILE A 54 -27.18 -17.57 -25.40
CA ILE A 54 -28.63 -17.73 -25.33
C ILE A 54 -29.16 -18.42 -26.62
N PRO A 55 -29.95 -19.51 -26.52
CA PRO A 55 -30.57 -20.18 -27.66
C PRO A 55 -31.50 -19.26 -28.47
N ASP A 56 -31.61 -19.48 -29.78
CA ASP A 56 -32.37 -18.59 -30.68
C ASP A 56 -33.86 -18.44 -30.31
N TRP A 57 -34.45 -19.44 -29.67
CA TRP A 57 -35.84 -19.39 -29.19
C TRP A 57 -36.04 -18.48 -27.97
N ALA A 58 -34.99 -18.23 -27.17
CA ALA A 58 -35.02 -17.26 -26.08
C ALA A 58 -34.67 -15.84 -26.56
N ARG A 59 -34.03 -15.69 -27.74
CA ARG A 59 -33.76 -14.38 -28.37
C ARG A 59 -35.03 -13.71 -28.93
N SER A 60 -36.06 -14.49 -29.28
CA SER A 60 -37.31 -13.96 -29.84
C SER A 60 -38.19 -13.26 -28.80
N HIS A 61 -38.13 -13.65 -27.53
CA HIS A 61 -38.85 -13.00 -26.43
C HIS A 61 -38.13 -11.77 -25.86
N HIS A 62 -36.88 -11.53 -26.26
CA HIS A 62 -36.11 -10.35 -25.85
C HIS A 62 -36.23 -9.15 -26.80
N ARG A 63 -36.92 -9.28 -27.95
CA ARG A 63 -36.97 -8.21 -28.96
C ARG A 63 -37.96 -7.08 -28.68
N ASP A 64 -38.90 -7.24 -27.75
CA ASP A 64 -39.89 -6.21 -27.40
C ASP A 64 -39.70 -5.57 -26.02
N ARG A 65 -38.56 -5.82 -25.37
CA ARG A 65 -38.09 -4.96 -24.27
C ARG A 65 -36.83 -4.26 -24.74
N GLU A 66 -36.99 -3.02 -25.22
CA GLU A 66 -35.87 -2.08 -25.15
C GLU A 66 -35.32 -2.17 -23.71
N PRO A 67 -34.04 -2.51 -23.52
CA PRO A 67 -33.44 -2.34 -22.21
C PRO A 67 -33.47 -0.84 -21.97
N LYS A 68 -34.39 -0.36 -21.13
CA LYS A 68 -34.15 0.89 -20.42
C LYS A 68 -32.79 0.69 -19.77
N LYS A 69 -31.76 1.38 -20.27
CA LYS A 69 -30.56 1.62 -19.49
C LYS A 69 -31.05 2.42 -18.29
N GLU A 70 -31.40 1.73 -17.22
CA GLU A 70 -31.53 2.38 -15.94
C GLU A 70 -30.13 2.90 -15.62
N ASP A 71 -29.99 4.23 -15.66
CA ASP A 71 -28.75 4.88 -15.28
C ASP A 71 -28.48 4.53 -13.81
N LEU A 72 -27.52 3.63 -13.59
CA LEU A 72 -27.12 3.16 -12.27
C LEU A 72 -26.86 4.33 -11.34
N ALA A 73 -27.37 4.26 -10.11
CA ALA A 73 -27.09 5.27 -9.10
C ALA A 73 -25.57 5.30 -8.79
N VAL A 74 -24.94 6.45 -9.03
CA VAL A 74 -23.51 6.68 -8.77
C VAL A 74 -23.34 7.60 -7.57
N ALA A 75 -22.60 7.15 -6.58
CA ALA A 75 -22.20 7.91 -5.40
C ALA A 75 -20.73 8.34 -5.52
N PHE A 76 -20.45 9.63 -5.70
CA PHE A 76 -19.08 10.16 -5.64
C PHE A 76 -18.70 10.45 -4.19
N LEU A 77 -17.60 9.88 -3.71
CA LEU A 77 -17.13 10.02 -2.32
C LEU A 77 -15.84 10.83 -2.23
N GLU A 78 -15.80 11.71 -1.22
CA GLU A 78 -14.61 12.40 -0.75
C GLU A 78 -14.54 12.32 0.78
N PHE A 79 -13.34 12.05 1.31
CA PHE A 79 -13.08 12.01 2.74
C PHE A 79 -12.33 13.25 3.21
N SER A 80 -12.68 13.74 4.39
CA SER A 80 -11.91 14.75 5.12
C SER A 80 -11.68 14.28 6.55
N ILE A 81 -10.43 14.41 7.02
CA ILE A 81 -10.00 13.99 8.34
C ILE A 81 -9.51 15.20 9.11
N ASN A 82 -10.07 15.43 10.30
CA ASN A 82 -9.76 16.60 11.13
C ASN A 82 -9.85 17.94 10.36
N GLY A 83 -10.80 18.04 9.42
CA GLY A 83 -11.04 19.23 8.60
C GLY A 83 -10.10 19.41 7.41
N GLN A 84 -9.22 18.45 7.11
CA GLN A 84 -8.36 18.45 5.91
C GLN A 84 -8.77 17.33 4.96
N PRO A 85 -8.66 17.50 3.63
CA PRO A 85 -8.86 16.41 2.68
C PRO A 85 -7.96 15.21 3.03
N ALA A 86 -8.52 14.01 3.00
CA ALA A 86 -7.76 12.80 3.29
C ALA A 86 -6.67 12.61 2.22
N ALA A 87 -5.43 12.38 2.66
CA ALA A 87 -4.35 11.99 1.76
C ALA A 87 -4.61 10.59 1.18
N GLU A 88 -3.81 10.19 0.18
CA GLU A 88 -3.84 8.82 -0.36
C GLU A 88 -3.63 7.77 0.74
N ILE A 89 -2.75 8.07 1.70
CA ILE A 89 -2.57 7.35 2.96
C ILE A 89 -2.57 8.40 4.07
N GLN A 90 -3.56 8.33 4.97
CA GLN A 90 -3.63 9.24 6.11
C GLN A 90 -2.93 8.64 7.31
N TRP A 91 -1.88 9.31 7.79
CA TRP A 91 -1.29 8.98 9.08
C TRP A 91 -2.17 9.47 10.24
N LEU A 92 -2.42 8.57 11.20
CA LEU A 92 -3.18 8.86 12.41
C LEU A 92 -2.53 8.21 13.64
N PRO A 93 -2.33 8.96 14.74
CA PRO A 93 -1.95 8.36 16.01
C PRO A 93 -2.97 7.30 16.45
N SER A 94 -2.49 6.11 16.79
CA SER A 94 -3.34 5.10 17.42
C SER A 94 -3.85 5.60 18.79
N ARG A 95 -5.00 5.08 19.21
CA ARG A 95 -5.68 5.33 20.49
C ARG A 95 -6.08 6.79 20.69
N GLN A 96 -6.27 7.52 19.60
CA GLN A 96 -6.81 8.88 19.60
C GLN A 96 -8.08 8.94 18.75
N THR A 97 -9.03 9.76 19.18
CA THR A 97 -10.26 10.02 18.44
C THR A 97 -10.04 11.08 17.38
N HIS A 98 -10.42 10.76 16.15
CA HIS A 98 -10.35 11.66 15.00
C HIS A 98 -11.74 11.95 14.44
N ASP A 99 -11.87 13.11 13.80
CA ASP A 99 -13.04 13.45 13.01
C ASP A 99 -12.90 12.88 11.61
N LEU A 100 -13.88 12.08 11.18
CA LEU A 100 -14.03 11.63 9.80
C LEU A 100 -15.29 12.26 9.22
N GLU A 101 -15.11 12.99 8.13
CA GLU A 101 -16.18 13.62 7.38
C GLU A 101 -16.24 13.03 5.97
N ILE A 102 -17.45 12.73 5.53
CA ILE A 102 -17.71 12.25 4.18
C ILE A 102 -18.56 13.27 3.44
N SER A 103 -18.14 13.59 2.22
CA SER A 103 -18.93 14.35 1.26
C SER A 103 -19.34 13.41 0.14
N ILE A 104 -20.64 13.31 -0.12
CA ILE A 104 -21.19 12.41 -1.12
C ILE A 104 -22.06 13.17 -2.12
N LYS A 105 -21.88 12.86 -3.40
CA LYS A 105 -22.78 13.27 -4.49
C LYS A 105 -23.47 12.05 -5.10
N VAL A 106 -24.78 11.97 -4.97
CA VAL A 106 -25.61 10.87 -5.50
C VAL A 106 -26.29 11.32 -6.79
N SER A 107 -26.06 10.59 -7.89
CA SER A 107 -26.59 10.94 -9.22
C SER A 107 -28.11 10.81 -9.33
N ARG A 108 -28.68 9.80 -8.68
CA ARG A 108 -30.11 9.48 -8.66
C ARG A 108 -30.46 8.75 -7.37
N TRP A 109 -31.67 8.96 -6.88
CA TRP A 109 -32.22 8.22 -5.75
C TRP A 109 -33.37 7.33 -6.23
N PRO A 110 -33.30 5.99 -6.07
CA PRO A 110 -34.37 5.08 -6.48
C PRO A 110 -35.71 5.42 -5.80
N ASP A 111 -36.82 5.22 -6.51
CA ASP A 111 -38.13 5.65 -6.02
C ASP A 111 -38.61 4.87 -4.79
N ASP A 112 -38.18 3.63 -4.67
CA ASP A 112 -38.48 2.71 -3.59
C ASP A 112 -37.46 2.76 -2.44
N ALA A 113 -36.35 3.50 -2.60
CA ALA A 113 -35.35 3.67 -1.56
C ALA A 113 -35.72 4.81 -0.60
N GLU A 114 -35.64 4.55 0.71
CA GLU A 114 -35.86 5.52 1.77
C GLU A 114 -34.55 6.11 2.29
N ARG A 115 -33.52 5.27 2.39
CA ARG A 115 -32.21 5.64 2.96
C ARG A 115 -31.05 5.11 2.15
N LEU A 116 -29.93 5.81 2.24
CA LEU A 116 -28.62 5.38 1.74
C LEU A 116 -27.70 5.14 2.94
N HIS A 117 -27.15 3.93 3.01
CA HIS A 117 -26.17 3.52 4.01
C HIS A 117 -24.78 3.50 3.37
N LEU A 118 -23.79 4.09 4.05
CA LEU A 118 -22.38 3.96 3.72
C LEU A 118 -21.66 3.27 4.88
N THR A 119 -21.29 2.02 4.67
CA THR A 119 -20.70 1.16 5.70
C THR A 119 -19.24 0.85 5.37
N PRO A 120 -18.31 0.99 6.33
CA PRO A 120 -16.92 0.59 6.13
C PRO A 120 -16.81 -0.94 6.06
N VAL A 121 -16.13 -1.44 5.03
CA VAL A 121 -15.81 -2.86 4.82
C VAL A 121 -14.29 -3.02 4.83
N SER A 122 -13.80 -3.96 5.63
CA SER A 122 -12.36 -4.25 5.73
C SER A 122 -12.12 -5.72 6.07
N ILE A 123 -10.90 -6.20 5.81
CA ILE A 123 -10.41 -7.50 6.27
C ILE A 123 -9.81 -7.45 7.68
N GLU A 124 -9.70 -6.25 8.22
CA GLU A 124 -9.04 -5.97 9.48
C GLU A 124 -9.92 -6.44 10.65
N PRO A 125 -9.35 -6.98 11.75
CA PRO A 125 -10.16 -7.45 12.86
C PRO A 125 -10.96 -6.31 13.49
N GLU A 126 -12.25 -6.52 13.77
CA GLU A 126 -13.12 -5.47 14.33
C GLU A 126 -12.58 -4.83 15.63
N SER A 127 -11.80 -5.58 16.41
CA SER A 127 -11.17 -5.06 17.63
C SER A 127 -10.08 -3.99 17.39
N THR A 128 -9.64 -3.77 16.15
CA THR A 128 -8.52 -2.86 15.86
C THR A 128 -8.96 -1.46 15.46
N PHE A 129 -10.24 -1.21 15.19
CA PHE A 129 -10.73 0.09 14.77
C PHE A 129 -12.19 0.35 15.19
N ASP A 130 -12.53 1.63 15.34
CA ASP A 130 -13.91 2.11 15.32
C ASP A 130 -14.06 3.06 14.13
N LEU A 131 -14.97 2.77 13.19
CA LEU A 131 -15.29 3.63 12.06
C LEU A 131 -16.80 3.86 11.96
N PRO A 132 -17.23 5.08 11.58
CA PRO A 132 -18.64 5.41 11.50
C PRO A 132 -19.28 4.84 10.23
N THR A 133 -20.49 4.31 10.39
CA THR A 133 -21.45 4.13 9.30
C THR A 133 -22.23 5.42 9.11
N PHE A 134 -22.32 5.90 7.87
CA PHE A 134 -23.10 7.09 7.53
C PHE A 134 -24.45 6.71 6.96
N VAL A 135 -25.49 7.47 7.29
CA VAL A 135 -26.87 7.19 6.87
C VAL A 135 -27.52 8.49 6.43
N PHE A 136 -28.02 8.49 5.20
CA PHE A 136 -28.71 9.63 4.62
C PHE A 136 -30.15 9.27 4.32
N ASP A 137 -31.09 10.11 4.73
CA ASP A 137 -32.48 9.99 4.34
C ASP A 137 -32.72 10.58 2.95
N ARG A 138 -33.74 10.08 2.25
CA ARG A 138 -34.13 10.59 0.93
C ARG A 138 -34.36 12.11 0.99
N PRO A 139 -33.64 12.90 0.17
CA PRO A 139 -33.78 14.34 0.14
C PRO A 139 -35.02 14.75 -0.67
N LYS A 140 -35.51 15.97 -0.41
CA LYS A 140 -36.53 16.60 -1.27
C LYS A 140 -35.83 17.34 -2.42
N GLY A 141 -36.39 17.26 -3.62
CA GLY A 141 -35.90 17.97 -4.80
C GLY A 141 -35.45 17.05 -5.92
N GLU A 142 -34.79 17.63 -6.92
CA GLU A 142 -34.26 16.90 -8.07
C GLU A 142 -32.77 16.57 -7.88
N ALA A 143 -32.34 15.47 -8.49
CA ALA A 143 -30.95 15.03 -8.45
C ALA A 143 -30.04 15.94 -9.31
N PRO A 144 -28.72 16.00 -9.06
CA PRO A 144 -27.94 15.21 -8.11
C PRO A 144 -28.05 15.73 -6.68
N PHE A 145 -28.00 14.81 -5.71
CA PHE A 145 -28.09 15.12 -4.29
C PHE A 145 -26.70 15.21 -3.66
N LEU A 146 -26.48 16.25 -2.86
CA LEU A 146 -25.23 16.47 -2.14
C LEU A 146 -25.48 16.29 -0.65
N PHE A 147 -24.67 15.46 -0.01
CA PHE A 147 -24.72 15.26 1.43
C PHE A 147 -23.34 15.38 2.04
N LYS A 148 -23.35 15.74 3.32
CA LYS A 148 -22.17 15.88 4.14
C LYS A 148 -22.50 15.44 5.55
N GLN A 149 -21.72 14.51 6.09
CA GLN A 149 -21.90 14.03 7.45
C GLN A 149 -20.53 13.79 8.10
N ARG A 150 -20.49 14.00 9.42
CA ARG A 150 -19.29 13.82 10.24
C ARG A 150 -19.54 12.74 11.29
N GLY A 151 -18.57 11.87 11.45
CA GLY A 151 -18.50 10.83 12.49
C GLY A 151 -17.16 10.88 13.22
N ARG A 152 -17.01 9.99 14.19
CA ARG A 152 -15.78 9.80 14.95
C ARG A 152 -15.16 8.46 14.56
N MET A 153 -13.84 8.43 14.48
CA MET A 153 -13.08 7.20 14.27
C MET A 153 -11.91 7.07 15.24
N VAL A 154 -11.48 5.84 15.51
CA VAL A 154 -10.34 5.50 16.35
C VAL A 154 -9.61 4.29 15.76
N LEU A 155 -8.27 4.31 15.72
CA LEU A 155 -7.46 3.12 15.50
C LEU A 155 -6.95 2.62 16.85
N HIS A 156 -7.29 1.40 17.27
CA HIS A 156 -6.99 0.93 18.62
C HIS A 156 -5.56 0.39 18.79
N ALA A 157 -4.97 -0.09 17.70
CA ALA A 157 -3.66 -0.74 17.70
C ALA A 157 -2.61 0.10 16.95
N PRO A 158 -1.42 0.30 17.54
CA PRO A 158 -0.30 0.86 16.79
C PRO A 158 0.20 -0.15 15.75
N GLN A 159 0.56 0.34 14.58
CA GLN A 159 1.09 -0.50 13.50
C GLN A 159 2.62 -0.62 13.56
N SER A 160 3.12 -1.83 13.29
CA SER A 160 4.57 -2.07 13.16
C SER A 160 5.12 -1.43 11.87
N LEU A 161 6.43 -1.18 11.81
CA LEU A 161 7.08 -0.69 10.59
C LEU A 161 6.88 -1.60 9.38
N SER A 162 6.65 -2.90 9.59
CA SER A 162 6.36 -3.88 8.54
C SER A 162 4.88 -3.98 8.16
N ALA A 163 3.96 -3.37 8.92
CA ALA A 163 2.53 -3.48 8.62
C ALA A 163 2.15 -2.66 7.37
N HIS A 164 1.10 -3.10 6.68
CA HIS A 164 0.44 -2.30 5.65
C HIS A 164 -0.55 -1.34 6.31
N PRO A 165 -0.86 -0.18 5.70
CA PRO A 165 -1.96 0.67 6.18
C PRO A 165 -3.26 -0.11 6.27
N TYR A 166 -4.12 0.23 7.24
CA TYR A 166 -5.49 -0.24 7.27
C TYR A 166 -6.23 0.21 6.01
N GLU A 167 -6.94 -0.71 5.33
CA GLU A 167 -7.75 -0.39 4.16
C GLU A 167 -9.25 -0.57 4.47
N PHE A 168 -10.04 0.48 4.24
CA PHE A 168 -11.48 0.45 4.40
C PHE A 168 -12.17 0.86 3.10
N ILE A 169 -13.04 -0.01 2.58
CA ILE A 169 -13.89 0.29 1.43
C ILE A 169 -15.24 0.73 1.96
N TYR A 170 -15.68 1.94 1.65
CA TYR A 170 -17.04 2.36 1.98
C TYR A 170 -18.03 1.84 0.94
N ALA A 171 -18.79 0.82 1.32
CA ALA A 171 -19.85 0.23 0.50
C ALA A 171 -21.15 1.04 0.65
N ALA A 172 -21.84 1.25 -0.47
CA ALA A 172 -23.08 2.01 -0.52
C ALA A 172 -24.28 1.11 -0.81
N GLU A 173 -25.31 1.19 0.03
CA GLU A 173 -26.52 0.37 -0.10
C GLU A 173 -27.77 1.22 0.16
N PHE A 174 -28.76 1.12 -0.73
CA PHE A 174 -30.08 1.66 -0.47
C PHE A 174 -30.91 0.68 0.37
N SER A 175 -31.76 1.24 1.24
CA SER A 175 -32.74 0.51 2.05
C SER A 175 -34.14 1.03 1.76
N PRO A 176 -35.19 0.16 1.71
CA PRO A 176 -35.20 -1.26 2.07
C PRO A 176 -34.56 -2.21 1.02
N LEU A 177 -34.08 -3.37 1.50
CA LEU A 177 -33.55 -4.47 0.66
C LEU A 177 -34.61 -4.92 -0.35
N GLY A 178 -34.46 -4.49 -1.60
CA GLY A 178 -35.48 -4.60 -2.64
C GLY A 178 -35.41 -3.44 -3.63
N SER A 179 -34.87 -2.30 -3.20
CA SER A 179 -34.48 -1.19 -4.08
C SER A 179 -33.28 -1.54 -4.96
N GLU A 180 -33.08 -0.76 -6.03
CA GLU A 180 -31.98 -0.93 -6.98
C GLU A 180 -30.61 -1.18 -6.30
N GLN A 181 -29.96 -2.28 -6.69
CA GLN A 181 -28.61 -2.67 -6.28
C GLN A 181 -27.84 -3.19 -7.51
N PRO A 182 -26.51 -3.01 -7.60
CA PRO A 182 -25.63 -2.32 -6.65
C PRO A 182 -25.55 -0.80 -6.92
N VAL A 183 -25.31 -0.01 -5.86
CA VAL A 183 -24.92 1.40 -6.02
C VAL A 183 -23.46 1.46 -6.45
N ILE A 184 -23.18 2.08 -7.59
CA ILE A 184 -21.80 2.25 -8.03
C ILE A 184 -21.16 3.39 -7.23
N VAL A 185 -20.19 3.05 -6.40
CA VAL A 185 -19.38 4.05 -5.70
C VAL A 185 -18.20 4.47 -6.59
N ALA A 186 -18.14 5.76 -6.92
CA ALA A 186 -17.07 6.38 -7.70
C ALA A 186 -16.27 7.38 -6.84
N GLY A 187 -15.04 7.71 -7.26
CA GLY A 187 -14.15 8.61 -6.51
C GLY A 187 -13.30 7.88 -5.46
N GLN A 188 -13.03 8.51 -4.32
CA GLN A 188 -12.21 7.93 -3.25
C GLN A 188 -13.06 6.97 -2.42
N ARG A 189 -13.22 5.72 -2.90
CA ARG A 189 -13.98 4.68 -2.18
C ARG A 189 -13.17 3.95 -1.11
N ILE A 190 -11.83 4.05 -1.19
CA ILE A 190 -10.89 3.38 -0.28
C ILE A 190 -10.30 4.44 0.63
N LEU A 191 -10.50 4.26 1.93
CA LEU A 191 -9.85 5.02 2.99
C LEU A 191 -8.66 4.21 3.50
N ARG A 192 -7.44 4.76 3.37
CA ARG A 192 -6.21 4.12 3.86
C ARG A 192 -5.68 4.87 5.06
N LEU A 193 -5.57 4.19 6.20
CA LEU A 193 -5.13 4.78 7.46
C LEU A 193 -3.88 4.06 7.97
N ASP A 194 -2.79 4.79 8.21
CA ASP A 194 -1.60 4.24 8.86
C ASP A 194 -1.61 4.62 10.34
N GLY A 195 -1.71 3.61 11.20
CA GLY A 195 -1.79 3.72 12.65
C GLY A 195 -0.42 3.70 13.36
N ALA A 196 0.68 3.86 12.63
CA ALA A 196 2.01 3.84 13.23
C ALA A 196 2.22 5.05 14.15
N ASP A 197 2.05 4.85 15.47
CA ASP A 197 2.31 5.90 16.46
C ASP A 197 3.82 6.05 16.72
N HIS A 198 4.48 6.86 15.89
CA HIS A 198 5.90 7.15 16.02
C HIS A 198 6.24 8.13 17.15
N SER A 199 5.24 8.76 17.77
CA SER A 199 5.47 9.51 19.00
C SER A 199 5.80 8.58 20.17
N GLN A 200 5.20 7.37 20.17
CA GLN A 200 5.43 6.36 21.19
C GLN A 200 6.43 5.27 20.75
N ASN A 201 6.50 4.97 19.46
CA ASN A 201 7.40 3.98 18.89
C ASN A 201 8.24 4.61 17.75
N PRO A 202 9.21 5.46 18.09
CA PRO A 202 10.06 6.10 17.10
C PRO A 202 10.89 5.06 16.33
N ILE A 203 11.03 5.25 15.02
CA ILE A 203 11.86 4.40 14.15
C ILE A 203 13.33 4.76 14.35
N THR A 204 13.64 6.05 14.25
CA THR A 204 14.99 6.59 14.28
C THR A 204 15.25 7.52 15.47
N GLY A 205 14.19 7.93 16.17
CA GLY A 205 14.26 9.00 17.17
C GLY A 205 14.09 10.41 16.60
N TYR A 206 13.95 10.54 15.28
CA TYR A 206 13.77 11.82 14.58
C TYR A 206 12.44 11.82 13.80
N PRO A 207 11.38 12.51 14.28
CA PRO A 207 10.02 12.37 13.73
C PRO A 207 9.87 12.67 12.23
N ALA A 208 10.59 13.68 11.72
CA ALA A 208 10.55 14.03 10.31
C ALA A 208 11.21 12.94 9.43
N VAL A 209 12.28 12.32 9.92
CA VAL A 209 12.95 11.19 9.27
C VAL A 209 12.07 9.94 9.30
N ASP A 210 11.40 9.68 10.43
CA ASP A 210 10.48 8.55 10.59
C ASP A 210 9.34 8.64 9.56
N ARG A 211 8.71 9.81 9.43
CA ARG A 211 7.69 10.06 8.40
C ARG A 211 8.21 9.81 6.99
N LYS A 212 9.43 10.30 6.70
CA LYS A 212 10.05 10.09 5.40
C LYS A 212 10.33 8.62 5.10
N ILE A 213 10.75 7.83 6.10
CA ILE A 213 10.98 6.39 5.95
C ILE A 213 9.69 5.68 5.58
N LEU A 214 8.55 6.03 6.20
CA LEU A 214 7.25 5.48 5.82
C LEU A 214 6.90 5.83 4.38
N ASP A 215 7.07 7.09 3.96
CA ASP A 215 6.80 7.51 2.58
C ASP A 215 7.66 6.72 1.57
N LEU A 216 8.92 6.43 1.90
CA LEU A 216 9.81 5.61 1.06
C LEU A 216 9.38 4.14 1.05
N ARG A 217 8.98 3.57 2.20
CA ARG A 217 8.44 2.20 2.29
C ARG A 217 7.23 2.03 1.37
N GLU A 218 6.27 2.94 1.46
CA GLU A 218 5.05 2.86 0.64
C GLU A 218 5.37 3.01 -0.86
N LYS A 219 6.30 3.91 -1.22
CA LYS A 219 6.78 4.00 -2.61
C LYS A 219 7.35 2.69 -3.12
N LEU A 220 8.16 1.99 -2.32
CA LEU A 220 8.73 0.70 -2.71
C LEU A 220 7.64 -0.39 -2.84
N ARG A 221 6.60 -0.38 -2.00
CA ARG A 221 5.47 -1.32 -2.09
C ARG A 221 4.62 -1.14 -3.33
N LEU A 222 4.53 0.09 -3.83
CA LEU A 222 3.78 0.40 -5.05
C LEU A 222 4.48 -0.11 -6.32
N GLU A 223 5.76 -0.50 -6.24
CA GLU A 223 6.52 -0.98 -7.39
C GLU A 223 6.23 -2.47 -7.68
N PRO A 224 5.55 -2.83 -8.79
CA PRO A 224 4.98 -4.17 -8.99
C PRO A 224 6.00 -5.33 -9.01
N ARG A 225 7.27 -5.01 -9.28
CA ARG A 225 8.34 -6.01 -9.41
C ARG A 225 9.11 -6.22 -8.11
N ILE A 226 8.97 -5.33 -7.13
CA ILE A 226 9.64 -5.46 -5.84
C ILE A 226 8.82 -6.43 -4.98
N ALA A 227 9.44 -7.52 -4.55
CA ALA A 227 8.80 -8.45 -3.63
C ALA A 227 8.71 -7.84 -2.23
N GLU A 228 7.60 -8.09 -1.51
CA GLU A 228 7.42 -7.60 -0.13
C GLU A 228 8.56 -8.05 0.80
N SER A 229 9.10 -9.26 0.59
CA SER A 229 10.25 -9.75 1.37
C SER A 229 11.51 -8.89 1.20
N GLU A 230 11.68 -8.24 0.04
CA GLU A 230 12.79 -7.33 -0.22
C GLU A 230 12.55 -5.96 0.42
N VAL A 231 11.30 -5.46 0.38
CA VAL A 231 10.90 -4.26 1.13
C VAL A 231 11.16 -4.48 2.62
N LEU A 232 10.69 -5.59 3.19
CA LEU A 232 10.87 -5.92 4.60
C LEU A 232 12.35 -6.06 4.99
N ALA A 233 13.19 -6.62 4.12
CA ALA A 233 14.63 -6.69 4.33
C ALA A 233 15.31 -5.31 4.32
N SER A 234 14.73 -4.30 3.65
CA SER A 234 15.27 -2.94 3.62
C SER A 234 14.95 -2.12 4.87
N LEU A 235 13.89 -2.46 5.62
CA LEU A 235 13.39 -1.66 6.74
C LEU A 235 14.42 -1.44 7.88
N PRO A 236 15.19 -2.47 8.33
CA PRO A 236 16.22 -2.26 9.34
C PRO A 236 17.31 -1.29 8.88
N LEU A 237 17.71 -1.37 7.61
CA LEU A 237 18.68 -0.45 7.02
C LEU A 237 18.13 0.97 6.93
N LEU A 238 16.88 1.14 6.49
CA LEU A 238 16.20 2.45 6.47
C LEU A 238 16.22 3.10 7.86
N ALA A 239 15.86 2.35 8.90
CA ALA A 239 15.89 2.82 10.28
C ALA A 239 17.31 3.21 10.74
N ALA A 240 18.29 2.35 10.50
CA ALA A 240 19.67 2.60 10.93
C ALA A 240 20.30 3.79 10.20
N PHE A 241 20.17 3.87 8.88
CA PHE A 241 20.70 5.01 8.11
C PHE A 241 19.94 6.31 8.38
N GLY A 242 18.63 6.26 8.62
CA GLY A 242 17.86 7.43 9.05
C GLY A 242 18.34 7.96 10.40
N ASN A 243 18.58 7.06 11.36
CA ASN A 243 19.16 7.43 12.65
C ASN A 243 20.56 8.02 12.50
N LEU A 244 21.42 7.42 11.66
CA LEU A 244 22.75 7.94 11.36
C LEU A 244 22.69 9.35 10.75
N ALA A 245 21.77 9.60 9.81
CA ALA A 245 21.57 10.90 9.19
C ALA A 245 21.15 11.96 10.22
N GLY A 246 20.24 11.61 11.14
CA GLY A 246 19.83 12.49 12.23
C GLY A 246 20.96 12.82 13.21
N GLN A 247 21.72 11.81 13.66
CA GLN A 247 22.90 12.01 14.51
C GLN A 247 23.96 12.90 13.84
N SER A 248 24.12 12.77 12.52
CA SER A 248 25.13 13.53 11.79
C SER A 248 24.92 15.04 11.88
N VAL A 249 23.66 15.48 11.85
CA VAL A 249 23.30 16.89 11.99
C VAL A 249 23.23 17.30 13.46
N GLN A 250 22.54 16.53 14.31
CA GLN A 250 22.27 16.92 15.70
C GLN A 250 23.52 16.87 16.59
N ASP A 251 24.36 15.85 16.42
CA ASP A 251 25.56 15.65 17.25
C ASP A 251 26.84 16.16 16.56
N ALA A 252 26.71 16.73 15.35
CA ALA A 252 27.84 17.05 14.47
C ALA A 252 28.81 15.87 14.36
N ARG A 253 28.28 14.64 14.15
CA ARG A 253 29.04 13.37 14.17
C ARG A 253 30.29 13.40 13.29
N TYR A 254 30.22 14.10 12.16
CA TYR A 254 31.32 14.27 11.21
C TYR A 254 31.73 15.75 11.13
N PRO A 255 32.45 16.30 12.12
CA PRO A 255 32.73 17.74 12.19
C PRO A 255 33.85 18.17 11.22
N THR A 256 34.67 17.23 10.76
CA THR A 256 35.81 17.47 9.87
C THR A 256 35.70 16.61 8.62
N GLN A 257 36.45 16.98 7.58
CA GLN A 257 36.59 16.15 6.40
C GLN A 257 37.14 14.77 6.79
N ILE A 258 36.45 13.70 6.35
CA ILE A 258 36.91 12.32 6.51
C ILE A 258 36.94 11.63 5.15
N ASP A 259 37.92 10.76 4.93
CA ASP A 259 37.99 9.99 3.70
C ASP A 259 36.97 8.86 3.68
N GLU A 260 36.79 8.30 2.49
CA GLU A 260 35.80 7.25 2.25
C GLU A 260 36.10 5.99 3.06
N ALA A 261 37.38 5.63 3.23
CA ALA A 261 37.78 4.46 4.02
C ALA A 261 37.44 4.62 5.50
N THR A 262 37.66 5.81 6.07
CA THR A 262 37.29 6.15 7.44
C THR A 262 35.77 6.14 7.61
N PHE A 263 35.03 6.73 6.65
CA PHE A 263 33.57 6.70 6.66
C PHE A 263 33.01 5.28 6.59
N GLN A 264 33.54 4.44 5.70
CA GLN A 264 33.16 3.02 5.59
C GLN A 264 33.39 2.27 6.89
N LYS A 265 34.53 2.48 7.55
CA LYS A 265 34.84 1.85 8.83
C LYS A 265 33.85 2.27 9.92
N ASP A 266 33.50 3.56 10.00
CA ASP A 266 32.55 4.08 11.00
C ASP A 266 31.14 3.53 10.76
N VAL A 267 30.62 3.64 9.53
CA VAL A 267 29.29 3.11 9.18
C VAL A 267 29.20 1.62 9.44
N ARG A 268 30.24 0.86 9.10
CA ARG A 268 30.29 -0.58 9.40
C ARG A 268 30.18 -0.83 10.90
N GLN A 269 30.96 -0.12 11.72
CA GLN A 269 30.91 -0.28 13.17
C GLN A 269 29.52 0.09 13.72
N PHE A 270 28.94 1.17 13.22
CA PHE A 270 27.59 1.61 13.57
C PHE A 270 26.53 0.55 13.23
N LEU A 271 26.53 0.02 12.00
CA LEU A 271 25.59 -1.03 11.59
C LEU A 271 25.80 -2.33 12.38
N ARG A 272 27.05 -2.68 12.69
CA ARG A 272 27.38 -3.88 13.49
C ARG A 272 26.85 -3.79 14.93
N GLN A 273 26.71 -2.58 15.48
CA GLN A 273 26.16 -2.34 16.81
C GLN A 273 24.62 -2.33 16.82
N HIS A 274 23.97 -2.26 15.66
CA HIS A 274 22.52 -2.21 15.58
C HIS A 274 21.93 -3.62 15.79
N PRO A 275 21.06 -3.84 16.80
CA PRO A 275 20.63 -5.20 17.20
C PRO A 275 19.99 -6.02 16.08
N ASN A 276 19.25 -5.36 15.20
CA ASN A 276 18.54 -5.99 14.09
C ASN A 276 19.39 -6.17 12.82
N ILE A 277 20.67 -5.77 12.84
CA ILE A 277 21.55 -5.77 11.65
C ILE A 277 22.84 -6.56 11.92
N GLY A 278 23.43 -6.41 13.10
CA GLY A 278 24.83 -6.75 13.33
C GLY A 278 25.24 -8.18 12.99
N VAL A 279 24.39 -9.17 13.26
CA VAL A 279 24.68 -10.59 12.96
C VAL A 279 24.61 -10.92 11.46
N ASP A 280 23.71 -10.25 10.73
CA ASP A 280 23.41 -10.51 9.32
C ASP A 280 24.16 -9.56 8.37
N LEU A 281 25.00 -8.67 8.91
CA LEU A 281 25.84 -7.77 8.12
C LEU A 281 27.02 -8.54 7.52
N GLU A 282 27.07 -8.61 6.21
CA GLU A 282 28.08 -9.32 5.42
C GLU A 282 29.17 -8.35 4.96
N GLU A 283 30.42 -8.83 5.00
CA GLU A 283 31.60 -8.12 4.51
C GLU A 283 32.26 -8.96 3.42
N GLN A 284 32.40 -8.40 2.21
CA GLN A 284 33.15 -9.02 1.13
C GLN A 284 34.47 -8.27 0.95
N ALA A 285 35.56 -8.84 1.48
CA ALA A 285 36.90 -8.32 1.29
C ALA A 285 37.48 -8.82 -0.05
N TYR A 286 37.95 -7.90 -0.89
CA TYR A 286 38.75 -8.28 -2.06
C TYR A 286 40.14 -8.75 -1.61
N ALA A 287 40.62 -9.87 -2.18
CA ALA A 287 41.88 -10.53 -1.84
C ALA A 287 43.17 -9.69 -2.06
N THR A 288 43.05 -8.45 -2.54
CA THR A 288 44.14 -7.55 -2.90
C THR A 288 44.01 -6.18 -2.22
N GLY A 289 43.61 -6.15 -0.94
CA GLY A 289 43.63 -4.92 -0.13
C GLY A 289 42.66 -3.82 -0.56
N GLY A 290 41.61 -4.19 -1.33
CA GLY A 290 40.59 -3.29 -1.84
C GLY A 290 39.41 -3.08 -0.88
N ARG A 291 38.64 -2.02 -1.18
CA ARG A 291 37.36 -1.57 -0.57
C ARG A 291 36.50 -2.75 -0.11
N THR A 292 35.98 -2.71 1.12
CA THR A 292 35.08 -3.75 1.65
C THR A 292 33.65 -3.42 1.25
N ASP A 293 33.03 -4.29 0.48
CA ASP A 293 31.62 -4.15 0.13
C ASP A 293 30.76 -4.66 1.29
N LEU A 294 29.75 -3.87 1.66
CA LEU A 294 28.79 -4.22 2.70
C LEU A 294 27.50 -4.73 2.06
N SER A 295 26.96 -5.80 2.62
CA SER A 295 25.61 -6.27 2.31
C SER A 295 24.85 -6.68 3.57
N TYR A 296 23.53 -6.62 3.51
CA TYR A 296 22.65 -7.10 4.57
C TYR A 296 21.52 -7.90 3.93
N ARG A 297 21.44 -9.20 4.22
CA ARG A 297 20.45 -10.14 3.64
C ARG A 297 20.40 -10.07 2.10
N GLY A 298 21.57 -9.90 1.48
CA GLY A 298 21.73 -9.76 0.04
C GLY A 298 21.41 -8.37 -0.53
N VAL A 299 20.97 -7.40 0.27
CA VAL A 299 20.83 -6.00 -0.14
C VAL A 299 22.20 -5.32 -0.10
N ARG A 300 22.63 -4.74 -1.20
CA ARG A 300 23.94 -4.08 -1.34
C ARG A 300 23.93 -2.67 -0.75
N ILE A 301 25.03 -2.30 -0.08
CA ILE A 301 25.22 -1.00 0.57
C ILE A 301 26.48 -0.34 0.00
N GLU A 302 26.29 0.72 -0.77
CA GLU A 302 27.36 1.55 -1.31
C GLU A 302 27.59 2.77 -0.41
N LEU A 303 28.84 3.04 -0.05
CA LEU A 303 29.22 4.16 0.83
C LEU A 303 30.19 5.10 0.13
N LYS A 304 29.89 6.40 0.07
CA LYS A 304 30.73 7.45 -0.53
C LYS A 304 31.02 8.57 0.47
N SER A 305 32.18 9.20 0.37
CA SER A 305 32.50 10.45 1.07
C SER A 305 32.96 11.52 0.08
N GLU A 306 32.32 12.68 0.11
CA GLU A 306 32.69 13.89 -0.64
C GLU A 306 33.22 14.95 0.34
N GLN A 307 34.39 15.48 0.06
CA GLN A 307 35.12 16.38 0.95
C GLN A 307 35.21 17.81 0.43
N ARG A 308 35.02 18.02 -0.88
CA ARG A 308 35.34 19.30 -1.52
C ARG A 308 34.11 20.04 -1.97
N ARG A 309 33.13 19.32 -2.49
CA ARG A 309 31.91 19.89 -3.05
C ARG A 309 30.74 19.73 -2.09
N ASN A 310 30.03 20.83 -1.83
CA ASN A 310 28.73 20.80 -1.16
C ASN A 310 27.71 20.14 -2.10
N LEU A 311 27.14 19.03 -1.67
CA LEU A 311 26.24 18.20 -2.47
C LEU A 311 24.79 18.55 -2.19
N ARG A 312 23.98 18.51 -3.25
CA ARG A 312 22.52 18.46 -3.14
C ARG A 312 22.03 17.02 -3.33
N PRO A 313 20.81 16.69 -2.88
CA PRO A 313 20.23 15.36 -3.11
C PRO A 313 20.31 14.90 -4.57
N ASP A 314 20.04 15.79 -5.52
CA ASP A 314 20.15 15.49 -6.96
C ASP A 314 21.57 15.12 -7.44
N ASP A 315 22.62 15.61 -6.75
CA ASP A 315 24.00 15.30 -7.09
C ASP A 315 24.37 13.85 -6.76
N CYS A 316 23.55 13.14 -5.97
CA CYS A 316 23.80 11.75 -5.60
C CYS A 316 23.52 10.76 -6.75
N LYS A 317 22.79 11.18 -7.79
CA LYS A 317 22.46 10.34 -8.96
C LYS A 317 23.69 9.71 -9.62
N LYS A 318 24.80 10.45 -9.69
CA LYS A 318 26.08 9.96 -10.26
C LYS A 318 26.69 8.77 -9.50
N PHE A 319 26.33 8.59 -8.23
CA PHE A 319 26.80 7.48 -7.41
C PHE A 319 25.80 6.31 -7.40
N ALA A 320 24.54 6.56 -7.74
CA ALA A 320 23.48 5.55 -7.73
C ALA A 320 23.72 4.44 -8.77
N GLU A 321 24.32 4.77 -9.91
CA GLU A 321 24.64 3.78 -10.97
C GLU A 321 25.56 2.66 -10.47
N GLN A 322 26.51 2.98 -9.59
CA GLN A 322 27.40 1.99 -9.00
C GLN A 322 26.63 1.05 -8.06
N ALA A 323 25.81 1.60 -7.16
CA ALA A 323 24.95 0.81 -6.27
C ALA A 323 23.99 -0.11 -7.04
N ALA A 324 23.37 0.41 -8.11
CA ALA A 324 22.46 -0.34 -8.97
C ALA A 324 23.15 -1.50 -9.69
N SER A 325 24.37 -1.27 -10.19
CA SER A 325 25.15 -2.30 -10.89
C SER A 325 25.43 -3.52 -9.99
N TYR A 326 25.72 -3.29 -8.70
CA TYR A 326 25.92 -4.39 -7.75
C TYR A 326 24.63 -5.12 -7.38
N ALA A 327 23.50 -4.41 -7.26
CA ALA A 327 22.21 -5.02 -6.96
C ALA A 327 21.75 -5.97 -8.08
N VAL A 328 21.96 -5.60 -9.35
CA VAL A 328 21.74 -6.49 -10.51
C VAL A 328 22.56 -7.76 -10.37
N GLY A 329 23.83 -7.66 -9.95
CA GLY A 329 24.70 -8.81 -9.72
C GLY A 329 24.22 -9.78 -8.63
N THR A 330 23.38 -9.31 -7.70
CA THR A 330 22.74 -10.12 -6.65
C THR A 330 21.27 -10.45 -6.93
N ASN A 331 20.77 -10.17 -8.14
CA ASN A 331 19.36 -10.33 -8.52
C ASN A 331 18.38 -9.63 -7.57
N ARG A 332 18.73 -8.40 -7.17
CA ARG A 332 17.92 -7.51 -6.32
C ARG A 332 17.48 -6.27 -7.10
N LEU A 333 16.35 -5.72 -6.70
CA LEU A 333 15.80 -4.47 -7.23
C LEU A 333 15.95 -3.30 -6.25
N ILE A 334 16.33 -3.55 -5.00
CA ILE A 334 16.65 -2.53 -4.00
C ILE A 334 18.15 -2.52 -3.72
N ALA A 335 18.73 -1.32 -3.68
CA ALA A 335 20.10 -1.06 -3.24
C ALA A 335 20.13 0.12 -2.27
N PHE A 336 21.17 0.21 -1.44
CA PHE A 336 21.42 1.36 -0.58
C PHE A 336 22.64 2.13 -1.07
N LEU A 337 22.52 3.46 -1.05
CA LEU A 337 23.61 4.41 -1.26
C LEU A 337 23.63 5.38 -0.08
N CYS A 338 24.75 5.47 0.62
CA CYS A 338 24.96 6.47 1.65
C CYS A 338 26.14 7.36 1.25
N VAL A 339 25.87 8.64 1.03
CA VAL A 339 26.86 9.64 0.65
C VAL A 339 27.04 10.60 1.82
N LEU A 340 28.25 10.65 2.38
CA LEU A 340 28.62 11.70 3.31
C LEU A 340 29.13 12.91 2.55
N ASP A 341 28.45 14.04 2.66
CA ASP A 341 29.02 15.35 2.31
C ASP A 341 29.67 15.94 3.56
N CYS A 342 30.99 15.78 3.66
CA CYS A 342 31.81 16.40 4.69
C CYS A 342 32.58 17.63 4.18
N SER A 343 32.12 18.25 3.10
CA SER A 343 32.68 19.52 2.64
C SER A 343 32.49 20.63 3.68
N PRO A 344 33.40 21.63 3.76
CA PRO A 344 33.27 22.73 4.70
C PRO A 344 32.00 23.53 4.43
N LYS A 345 31.13 23.65 5.45
CA LYS A 345 29.86 24.38 5.33
C LYS A 345 29.92 25.73 6.06
N SER A 346 29.52 26.78 5.35
CA SER A 346 29.31 28.13 5.90
C SER A 346 27.83 28.50 6.01
N THR A 347 26.93 27.62 5.54
CA THR A 347 25.48 27.79 5.62
C THR A 347 24.88 26.74 6.54
N PRO A 348 23.70 27.01 7.14
CA PRO A 348 22.99 26.02 7.93
C PRO A 348 22.73 24.72 7.14
N PRO A 349 22.67 23.56 7.82
CA PRO A 349 22.26 22.31 7.20
C PRO A 349 20.80 22.39 6.73
N PHE A 350 20.47 21.61 5.70
CA PHE A 350 19.09 21.43 5.24
C PHE A 350 18.37 20.37 6.11
N PRO A 351 17.03 20.30 6.11
CA PRO A 351 16.28 19.30 6.88
C PRO A 351 16.73 17.87 6.55
N VAL A 352 16.96 17.03 7.56
CA VAL A 352 17.57 15.69 7.37
C VAL A 352 16.77 14.83 6.39
N GLU A 353 15.45 14.88 6.48
CA GLU A 353 14.48 14.17 5.64
C GLU A 353 14.57 14.51 4.15
N ASP A 354 15.08 15.69 3.79
CA ASP A 354 15.28 16.09 2.39
C ASP A 354 16.48 15.36 1.75
N GLY A 355 17.37 14.80 2.58
CA GLY A 355 18.52 13.99 2.15
C GLY A 355 18.16 12.53 1.89
N LEU A 356 16.92 12.12 2.17
CA LEU A 356 16.43 10.75 2.01
C LEU A 356 15.57 10.65 0.74
N LEU A 357 15.98 9.84 -0.22
CA LEU A 357 15.25 9.69 -1.48
C LEU A 357 15.44 8.31 -2.11
N ILE A 358 14.54 7.93 -3.00
CA ILE A 358 14.73 6.81 -3.92
C ILE A 358 15.17 7.37 -5.28
N ILE A 359 16.26 6.81 -5.81
CA ILE A 359 16.74 7.10 -7.16
C ILE A 359 16.54 5.84 -8.00
N PRO A 360 15.53 5.81 -8.90
CA PRO A 360 15.41 4.75 -9.88
C PRO A 360 16.57 4.81 -10.88
N VAL A 361 17.25 3.69 -11.08
CA VAL A 361 18.30 3.53 -12.08
C VAL A 361 17.81 2.52 -13.12
N GLU A 362 17.59 2.99 -14.34
CA GLU A 362 17.15 2.15 -15.43
C GLU A 362 18.22 1.11 -15.79
N THR A 363 17.81 -0.15 -15.89
CA THR A 363 18.65 -1.25 -16.38
C THR A 363 18.01 -1.90 -17.60
N LYS A 364 18.69 -2.88 -18.20
CA LYS A 364 18.16 -3.57 -19.39
C LYS A 364 16.90 -4.40 -19.13
N SER A 365 16.65 -4.82 -17.89
CA SER A 365 15.54 -5.71 -17.53
C SER A 365 14.47 -5.02 -16.69
N ALA A 366 14.88 -4.31 -15.64
CA ALA A 366 14.01 -3.61 -14.71
C ALA A 366 14.77 -2.45 -14.04
N PRO A 367 14.09 -1.35 -13.66
CA PRO A 367 14.73 -0.35 -12.81
C PRO A 367 15.16 -0.94 -11.47
N VAL A 368 16.33 -0.51 -10.99
CA VAL A 368 16.78 -0.74 -9.61
C VAL A 368 16.54 0.52 -8.81
N TYR A 369 15.91 0.39 -7.65
CA TYR A 369 15.53 1.48 -6.76
C TYR A 369 16.60 1.66 -5.70
N VAL A 370 17.44 2.69 -5.87
CA VAL A 370 18.54 2.99 -4.96
C VAL A 370 18.04 3.93 -3.87
N ILE A 371 17.85 3.39 -2.67
CA ILE A 371 17.53 4.16 -1.46
C ILE A 371 18.79 4.93 -1.08
N THR A 372 18.72 6.25 -1.18
CA THR A 372 19.84 7.16 -1.06
C THR A 372 19.73 8.01 0.18
N PHE A 373 20.80 8.06 0.96
CA PHE A 373 20.98 8.93 2.12
C PHE A 373 22.11 9.90 1.84
N LEU A 374 21.80 11.20 1.73
CA LEU A 374 22.78 12.27 1.74
C LEU A 374 22.98 12.74 3.19
N ILE A 375 24.06 12.25 3.81
CA ILE A 375 24.45 12.60 5.17
C ILE A 375 25.23 13.92 5.15
N GLN A 376 24.84 14.85 6.02
CA GLN A 376 25.49 16.14 6.16
C GLN A 376 26.56 16.08 7.27
N GLY A 377 27.82 16.26 6.88
CA GLY A 377 28.97 16.49 7.75
C GLY A 377 29.62 17.84 7.46
N GLY A 378 30.80 18.12 8.04
CA GLY A 378 31.48 19.40 7.89
C GLY A 378 30.71 20.59 8.50
N ILE A 379 29.75 20.29 9.39
CA ILE A 379 28.95 21.27 10.13
C ILE A 379 29.75 21.68 11.36
N PRO A 380 30.10 22.97 11.53
CA PRO A 380 30.76 23.43 12.75
C PRO A 380 29.84 23.20 13.95
N LYS A 381 30.42 22.90 15.12
CA LYS A 381 29.62 22.84 16.35
C LYS A 381 28.90 24.17 16.56
N PRO A 382 27.65 24.20 17.06
CA PRO A 382 26.95 25.45 17.37
C PRO A 382 27.77 26.40 18.24
N SER A 383 28.56 25.86 19.16
CA SER A 383 29.48 26.59 20.04
C SER A 383 30.64 27.29 19.31
N SER A 384 30.87 26.99 18.03
CA SER A 384 31.89 27.62 17.19
C SER A 384 31.38 28.86 16.45
N PHE A 385 30.10 29.19 16.57
CA PHE A 385 29.48 30.41 16.05
C PHE A 385 29.26 31.48 17.12
N SER A 386 29.78 31.26 18.34
CA SER A 386 29.67 32.16 19.51
C SER A 386 30.91 32.97 19.74
#